data_AF-V5GNR8-F1
#
_entry.id   AF-V5GNR8-F1
#
_cell.length_a   1.000
_cell.length_b   1.000
_cell.length_c   1.000
_cell.angle_alpha   90.00
_cell.angle_beta   90.00
_cell.angle_gamma   90.00
#
_symmetry.space_group_name_H-M   'P 1'
#
loop_
_entity.id
_entity.type
_entity.pdbx_description
1 polymer ?
#
loop_
_entity_poly.entity_id
_entity_poly.type
_entity_poly.pdbx_seq_one_letter_code
_entity_poly.pdbx_strand_id
1 'polypeptide(L)'
;PNGVNGVEDRMSVIWEKGVHTGILDPTTFVAVTSTNAAKIFNLYPRKGCIAVGSDADIVIWDPVAIRTISVTTHHQAVDFNIFEGMQCHGVPQYVIVNGRVCVDEGQLRVVEGHGHFVETPTFAPYIYDPEKLASLRAEKNGVDDEVDQLQRIHTVHLEDDTLCPTPTLPDSAVSTPSCRGARPEGQRNIQQSTFSISEDLDVERKSCIRVRNPPGGKSSGFW
;
A
#
# COMPACT_ATOMS: atom_id res chain seq x y z
N PRO A 1 12.72 8.55 -14.59
CA PRO A 1 11.80 7.73 -13.77
C PRO A 1 11.14 8.60 -12.70
N ASN A 2 9.82 8.49 -12.52
CA ASN A 2 9.06 9.37 -11.61
C ASN A 2 9.09 8.83 -10.18
N GLY A 3 9.46 9.67 -9.21
CA GLY A 3 9.49 9.33 -7.79
C GLY A 3 10.42 10.26 -7.01
N VAL A 4 10.05 10.59 -5.77
CA VAL A 4 10.86 11.40 -4.85
C VAL A 4 10.87 10.79 -3.46
N ASN A 5 11.86 11.17 -2.66
CA ASN A 5 12.05 10.72 -1.29
C ASN A 5 11.13 11.49 -0.31
N GLY A 6 10.97 11.01 0.92
CA GLY A 6 10.20 11.76 1.94
C GLY A 6 9.61 10.98 3.11
N VAL A 7 9.76 9.66 3.17
CA VAL A 7 9.19 8.84 4.25
C VAL A 7 9.71 9.24 5.64
N GLU A 8 11.02 9.47 5.77
CA GLU A 8 11.69 9.89 7.01
C GLU A 8 11.34 11.34 7.37
N ASP A 9 11.27 12.20 6.36
CA ASP A 9 11.20 13.65 6.57
C ASP A 9 9.77 14.19 6.71
N ARG A 10 8.76 13.42 6.30
CA ARG A 10 7.35 13.82 6.29
C ARG A 10 6.91 14.54 7.56
N MET A 11 7.19 13.95 8.73
CA MET A 11 6.69 14.50 9.99
C MET A 11 7.38 15.81 10.38
N SER A 12 8.72 15.90 10.27
CA SER A 12 9.44 17.14 10.61
C SER A 12 9.13 18.26 9.62
N VAL A 13 8.99 17.96 8.33
CA VAL A 13 8.65 18.98 7.32
C VAL A 13 7.25 19.54 7.56
N ILE A 14 6.26 18.68 7.86
CA ILE A 14 4.90 19.14 8.20
C ILE A 14 4.90 19.91 9.52
N TRP A 15 5.68 19.48 10.52
CA TRP A 15 5.82 20.21 11.78
C TRP A 15 6.41 21.60 11.57
N GLU A 16 7.54 21.70 10.87
CA GLU A 16 8.23 22.95 10.55
C GLU A 16 7.33 23.91 9.76
N LYS A 17 6.68 23.43 8.70
CA LYS A 17 5.88 24.30 7.81
C LYS A 17 4.46 24.52 8.26
N GLY A 18 3.93 23.68 9.14
CA GLY A 18 2.56 23.75 9.64
C GLY A 18 2.47 24.21 11.09
N VAL A 19 3.05 23.44 12.01
CA VAL A 19 2.89 23.68 13.45
C VAL A 19 3.75 24.86 13.92
N HIS A 20 5.03 24.85 13.55
CA HIS A 20 5.96 25.90 13.97
C HIS A 20 5.61 27.28 13.38
N THR A 21 5.07 27.32 12.16
CA THR A 21 4.57 28.55 11.51
C THR A 21 3.21 29.01 12.05
N GLY A 22 2.53 28.20 12.86
CA GLY A 22 1.21 28.51 13.43
C GLY A 22 0.02 28.28 12.49
N ILE A 23 0.22 27.61 11.34
CA ILE A 23 -0.86 27.25 10.40
C ILE A 23 -1.67 26.06 10.94
N LEU A 24 -1.01 25.11 11.61
CA LEU A 24 -1.60 23.92 12.20
C LEU A 24 -1.42 23.94 13.70
N ASP A 25 -2.46 23.55 14.43
CA ASP A 25 -2.33 23.15 15.83
C ASP A 25 -1.71 21.74 15.94
N PRO A 26 -1.00 21.43 17.04
CA PRO A 26 -0.42 20.10 17.25
C PRO A 26 -1.43 18.95 17.17
N THR A 27 -2.69 19.18 17.58
CA THR A 27 -3.74 18.15 17.51
C THR A 27 -4.17 17.86 16.08
N THR A 28 -4.29 18.87 15.22
CA THR A 28 -4.51 18.70 13.78
C THR A 28 -3.30 18.06 13.10
N PHE A 29 -2.07 18.37 13.53
CA PHE A 29 -0.87 17.66 13.06
C PHE A 29 -0.99 16.14 13.28
N VAL A 30 -1.41 15.70 14.48
CA VAL A 30 -1.68 14.29 14.77
C VAL A 30 -2.77 13.74 13.84
N ALA A 31 -3.86 14.51 13.66
CA ALA A 31 -4.97 14.10 12.81
C ALA A 31 -4.54 13.84 11.36
N VAL A 32 -3.79 14.76 10.74
CA VAL A 32 -3.38 14.63 9.32
C VAL A 32 -2.24 13.64 9.12
N THR A 33 -1.41 13.41 10.14
CA THR A 33 -0.25 12.49 10.02
C THR A 33 -0.57 11.05 10.39
N SER A 34 -1.63 10.79 11.17
CA SER A 34 -1.96 9.46 11.69
C SER A 34 -3.46 9.17 11.82
N THR A 35 -4.21 9.92 12.65
CA THR A 35 -5.57 9.55 13.05
C THR A 35 -6.54 9.49 11.88
N ASN A 36 -6.48 10.45 10.94
CA ASN A 36 -7.38 10.45 9.79
C ASN A 36 -7.07 9.29 8.84
N ALA A 37 -5.79 8.97 8.63
CA ALA A 37 -5.42 7.79 7.85
C ALA A 37 -5.95 6.51 8.51
N ALA A 38 -5.81 6.36 9.84
CA ALA A 38 -6.36 5.22 10.55
C ALA A 38 -7.89 5.13 10.44
N LYS A 39 -8.61 6.25 10.49
CA LYS A 39 -10.08 6.27 10.29
C LYS A 39 -10.47 5.89 8.86
N ILE A 40 -9.77 6.42 7.86
CA ILE A 40 -9.99 6.15 6.43
C ILE A 40 -9.75 4.66 6.12
N PHE A 41 -8.66 4.10 6.62
CA PHE A 41 -8.28 2.70 6.38
C PHE A 41 -8.92 1.71 7.37
N ASN A 42 -9.90 2.14 8.17
CA ASN A 42 -10.64 1.31 9.12
C ASN A 42 -9.77 0.63 10.19
N LEU A 43 -8.72 1.33 10.64
CA LEU A 43 -7.78 0.89 11.67
C LEU A 43 -7.95 1.65 12.99
N TYR A 44 -8.80 2.68 13.05
CA TYR A 44 -9.07 3.41 14.28
C TYR A 44 -10.05 2.64 15.18
N PRO A 45 -9.85 2.51 16.50
CA PRO A 45 -8.80 3.15 17.30
C PRO A 45 -7.50 2.35 17.45
N ARG A 46 -7.39 1.14 16.87
CA ARG A 46 -6.18 0.29 16.98
C ARG A 46 -4.90 1.02 16.58
N LYS A 47 -4.93 1.86 15.54
CA LYS A 47 -3.83 2.72 15.09
C LYS A 47 -4.22 4.21 15.15
N GLY A 48 -3.23 5.09 15.24
CA GLY A 48 -3.42 6.54 15.18
C GLY A 48 -4.16 7.13 16.39
N CYS A 49 -4.10 6.44 17.53
CA CYS A 49 -4.70 6.82 18.80
C CYS A 49 -3.79 6.41 19.97
N ILE A 50 -3.72 7.23 21.02
CA ILE A 50 -3.12 6.86 22.31
C ILE A 50 -4.27 6.60 23.27
N ALA A 51 -4.70 5.34 23.35
CA ALA A 51 -5.77 4.90 24.24
C ALA A 51 -5.54 3.45 24.67
N VAL A 52 -6.14 3.06 25.80
CA VAL A 52 -6.12 1.67 26.28
C VAL A 52 -6.68 0.75 25.19
N GLY A 53 -5.96 -0.32 24.87
CA GLY A 53 -6.32 -1.27 23.82
C GLY A 53 -5.86 -0.90 22.41
N SER A 54 -5.23 0.26 22.21
CA SER A 54 -4.57 0.62 20.95
C SER A 54 -3.18 0.00 20.86
N ASP A 55 -2.66 -0.20 19.65
CA ASP A 55 -1.30 -0.68 19.47
C ASP A 55 -0.31 0.39 19.96
N ALA A 56 0.77 -0.04 20.62
CA ALA A 56 1.79 0.84 21.15
C ALA A 56 2.77 1.32 20.05
N ASP A 57 2.21 1.99 19.04
CA ASP A 57 2.94 2.74 18.00
C ASP A 57 2.98 4.21 18.39
N ILE A 58 4.04 4.61 19.10
CA ILE A 58 4.13 5.90 19.79
C ILE A 58 5.44 6.58 19.41
N VAL A 59 5.37 7.88 19.14
CA VAL A 59 6.54 8.72 18.91
C VAL A 59 6.67 9.71 20.06
N ILE A 60 7.82 9.71 20.73
CA ILE A 60 8.21 10.77 21.65
C ILE A 60 8.84 11.88 20.82
N TRP A 61 8.13 12.99 20.74
CA TRP A 61 8.44 14.10 19.84
C TRP A 61 8.98 15.29 20.63
N ASP A 62 10.16 15.78 20.25
CA ASP A 62 10.72 17.01 20.80
C ASP A 62 10.38 18.19 19.87
N PRO A 63 9.48 19.10 20.29
CA PRO A 63 9.03 20.20 19.45
C PRO A 63 10.06 21.32 19.31
N VAL A 64 11.08 21.38 20.18
CA VAL A 64 12.09 22.44 20.23
C VAL A 64 13.38 22.01 19.54
N ALA A 65 13.70 20.72 19.56
CA ALA A 65 14.85 20.19 18.84
C ALA A 65 14.81 20.58 17.36
N ILE A 66 15.98 20.95 16.85
CA ILE A 66 16.19 21.34 15.46
C ILE A 66 17.11 20.31 14.81
N ARG A 67 16.75 19.88 13.60
CA ARG A 67 17.63 19.10 12.72
C ARG A 67 17.73 19.75 11.35
N THR A 68 18.90 19.65 10.73
CA THR A 68 19.08 19.98 9.32
C THR A 68 18.96 18.70 8.50
N ILE A 69 18.04 18.68 7.54
CA ILE A 69 17.89 17.53 6.65
C ILE A 69 19.08 17.46 5.70
N SER A 70 19.75 16.31 5.67
CA SER A 70 20.83 16.04 4.72
C SER A 70 20.84 14.58 4.28
N VAL A 71 21.13 14.36 3.00
CA VAL A 71 21.44 13.05 2.40
C VAL A 71 22.55 12.32 3.15
N THR A 72 23.50 13.05 3.72
CA THR A 72 24.62 12.44 4.46
C THR A 72 24.19 11.81 5.78
N THR A 73 23.04 12.23 6.32
CA THR A 73 22.55 11.86 7.65
C THR A 73 21.25 11.07 7.62
N HIS A 74 20.55 11.02 6.48
CA HIS A 74 19.28 10.32 6.37
C HIS A 74 19.46 8.80 6.36
N HIS A 75 18.39 8.07 6.59
CA HIS A 75 18.39 6.61 6.64
C HIS A 75 17.78 5.98 5.38
N GLN A 76 17.61 6.77 4.31
CA GLN A 76 17.05 6.32 3.04
C GLN A 76 18.17 5.77 2.15
N ALA A 77 17.86 4.79 1.31
CA ALA A 77 18.84 4.16 0.42
C ALA A 77 19.23 5.03 -0.81
N VAL A 78 18.55 6.16 -0.99
CA VAL A 78 18.72 7.06 -2.13
C VAL A 78 19.83 8.08 -1.87
N ASP A 79 20.59 8.44 -2.89
CA ASP A 79 21.75 9.33 -2.83
C ASP A 79 21.41 10.82 -2.99
N PHE A 80 20.16 11.21 -2.76
CA PHE A 80 19.73 12.60 -2.74
C PHE A 80 18.56 12.82 -1.76
N ASN A 81 18.34 14.07 -1.37
CA ASN A 81 17.16 14.47 -0.62
C ASN A 81 16.58 15.77 -1.22
N ILE A 82 15.28 15.77 -1.55
CA ILE A 82 14.62 16.98 -2.07
C ILE A 82 14.52 18.13 -1.03
N PHE A 83 14.73 17.83 0.24
CA PHE A 83 14.72 18.79 1.35
C PHE A 83 16.13 19.15 1.87
N GLU A 84 17.17 18.90 1.07
CA GLU A 84 18.57 19.13 1.47
C GLU A 84 18.79 20.54 2.05
N GLY A 85 19.42 20.61 3.22
CA GLY A 85 19.74 21.86 3.91
C GLY A 85 18.57 22.51 4.65
N MET A 86 17.36 21.93 4.60
CA MET A 86 16.21 22.46 5.33
C MET A 86 16.40 22.24 6.84
N GLN A 87 16.31 23.32 7.61
CA GLN A 87 16.19 23.22 9.07
C GLN A 87 14.73 22.98 9.45
N CYS A 88 14.49 21.98 10.29
CA CYS A 88 13.17 21.65 10.80
C CYS A 88 13.20 21.56 12.32
N HIS A 89 12.26 22.27 12.96
CA HIS A 89 11.86 22.00 14.33
C HIS A 89 11.01 20.74 14.38
N GLY A 90 10.96 20.10 15.55
CA GLY A 90 10.18 18.87 15.71
C GLY A 90 10.98 17.65 15.25
N VAL A 91 11.61 16.97 16.20
CA VAL A 91 12.44 15.79 15.95
C VAL A 91 11.91 14.61 16.76
N PRO A 92 11.77 13.41 16.14
CA PRO A 92 11.43 12.21 16.89
C PRO A 92 12.65 11.77 17.74
N GLN A 93 12.53 11.85 19.06
CA GLN A 93 13.57 11.35 19.98
C GLN A 93 13.48 9.84 20.13
N TYR A 94 12.27 9.32 20.32
CA TYR A 94 12.02 7.89 20.42
C TYR A 94 10.88 7.48 19.49
N VAL A 95 11.03 6.34 18.83
CA VAL A 95 9.97 5.71 18.04
C VAL A 95 9.75 4.31 18.59
N ILE A 96 8.53 4.09 19.08
CA ILE A 96 8.09 2.82 19.65
C ILE A 96 7.13 2.19 18.65
N VAL A 97 7.34 0.93 18.31
CA VAL A 97 6.50 0.16 17.38
C VAL A 97 6.06 -1.11 18.09
N ASN A 98 4.74 -1.34 18.20
CA ASN A 98 4.14 -2.44 18.94
C ASN A 98 4.78 -2.67 20.33
N GLY A 99 5.11 -1.60 21.05
CA GLY A 99 5.67 -1.65 22.40
C GLY A 99 7.19 -1.84 22.48
N ARG A 100 7.91 -1.89 21.35
CA ARG A 100 9.38 -1.97 21.33
C ARG A 100 9.99 -0.66 20.86
N VAL A 101 11.00 -0.18 21.58
CA VAL A 101 11.80 0.99 21.15
C VAL A 101 12.61 0.60 19.91
N CYS A 102 12.29 1.23 18.79
CA CYS A 102 12.89 1.00 17.48
C CYS A 102 13.85 2.12 17.06
N VAL A 103 13.63 3.34 17.55
CA VAL A 103 14.58 4.46 17.42
C VAL A 103 14.80 5.03 18.81
N ASP A 104 16.06 5.27 19.14
CA ASP A 104 16.53 5.81 20.41
C ASP A 104 17.57 6.89 20.12
N GLU A 105 17.21 8.16 20.32
CA GLU A 105 18.07 9.33 20.12
C GLU A 105 18.77 9.34 18.74
N GLY A 106 17.99 9.03 17.69
CA GLY A 106 18.48 8.95 16.31
C GLY A 106 19.20 7.65 15.95
N GLN A 107 19.39 6.73 16.89
CA GLN A 107 19.96 5.41 16.61
C GLN A 107 18.86 4.38 16.34
N LEU A 108 18.91 3.74 15.18
CA LEU A 108 17.98 2.69 14.79
C LEU A 108 18.32 1.36 15.49
N ARG A 109 17.35 0.80 16.20
CA ARG A 109 17.44 -0.46 16.98
C ARG A 109 16.31 -1.40 16.59
N VAL A 110 16.32 -1.88 15.35
CA VAL A 110 15.25 -2.73 14.79
C VAL A 110 15.74 -4.12 14.43
N VAL A 111 14.80 -5.06 14.38
CA VAL A 111 14.99 -6.40 13.82
C VAL A 111 14.14 -6.50 12.56
N GLU A 112 14.74 -6.93 11.46
CA GLU A 112 14.02 -7.17 10.22
C GLU A 112 12.87 -8.16 10.45
N GLY A 113 11.71 -7.88 9.86
CA GLY A 113 10.51 -8.71 10.04
C GLY A 113 9.71 -8.47 11.32
N HIS A 114 10.06 -7.47 12.15
CA HIS A 114 9.23 -7.11 13.31
C HIS A 114 7.85 -6.55 12.90
N GLY A 115 7.79 -5.81 11.79
CA GLY A 115 6.52 -5.33 11.24
C GLY A 115 5.64 -6.49 10.78
N HIS A 116 4.34 -6.38 10.96
CA HIS A 116 3.36 -7.37 10.50
C HIS A 116 2.30 -6.70 9.63
N PHE A 117 1.72 -7.50 8.74
CA PHE A 117 0.58 -7.07 7.94
C PHE A 117 -0.63 -6.79 8.85
N VAL A 118 -1.33 -5.69 8.58
CA VAL A 118 -2.54 -5.31 9.30
C VAL A 118 -3.69 -5.33 8.31
N GLU A 119 -4.63 -6.23 8.52
CA GLU A 119 -5.84 -6.31 7.71
C GLU A 119 -6.69 -5.05 7.90
N THR A 120 -7.17 -4.51 6.77
CA THR A 120 -8.08 -3.34 6.74
C THR A 120 -9.48 -3.81 6.34
N PRO A 121 -10.45 -3.89 7.26
CA PRO A 121 -11.79 -4.34 6.94
C PRO A 121 -12.48 -3.37 5.96
N THR A 122 -13.31 -3.91 5.08
CA THR A 122 -14.10 -3.12 4.12
C THR A 122 -15.18 -2.28 4.82
N PHE A 123 -15.75 -1.32 4.11
CA PHE A 123 -16.82 -0.44 4.59
C PHE A 123 -16.47 0.35 5.86
N ALA A 124 -15.33 1.04 5.83
CA ALA A 124 -14.90 1.93 6.91
C ALA A 124 -16.02 2.93 7.28
N PRO A 125 -16.55 2.92 8.53
CA PRO A 125 -17.66 3.78 8.92
C PRO A 125 -17.36 5.27 8.69
N TYR A 126 -16.10 5.69 8.87
CA TYR A 126 -15.69 7.09 8.64
C TYR A 126 -15.99 7.62 7.21
N ILE A 127 -16.00 6.72 6.22
CA ILE A 127 -16.26 7.00 4.80
C ILE A 127 -17.69 6.60 4.40
N TYR A 128 -18.14 5.42 4.86
CA TYR A 128 -19.36 4.76 4.39
C TYR A 128 -20.56 4.92 5.33
N ASP A 129 -20.48 5.78 6.34
CA ASP A 129 -21.61 6.10 7.21
C ASP A 129 -22.78 6.67 6.38
N PRO A 130 -23.94 5.98 6.35
CA PRO A 130 -25.08 6.40 5.55
C PRO A 130 -25.64 7.76 5.96
N GLU A 131 -25.59 8.13 7.24
CA GLU A 131 -26.10 9.43 7.71
C GLU A 131 -25.24 10.57 7.15
N LYS A 132 -23.92 10.42 7.22
CA LYS A 132 -22.95 11.37 6.66
C LYS A 132 -23.02 11.46 5.13
N LEU A 133 -23.28 10.35 4.46
CA LEU A 133 -23.47 10.33 3.01
C LEU A 133 -24.79 11.02 2.60
N ALA A 134 -25.86 10.83 3.37
CA ALA A 134 -27.14 11.48 3.12
C ALA A 134 -27.04 13.01 3.25
N SER A 135 -26.32 13.52 4.26
CA SER A 135 -26.12 14.97 4.43
C SER A 135 -25.30 15.58 3.29
N LEU A 136 -24.26 14.89 2.79
CA LEU A 136 -23.45 15.37 1.66
C LEU A 136 -24.23 15.38 0.33
N ARG A 137 -25.17 14.45 0.15
CA ARG A 137 -26.05 14.41 -1.04
C ARG A 137 -27.04 15.57 -1.05
N ALA A 138 -27.57 15.95 0.12
CA ALA A 138 -28.53 17.04 0.24
C ALA A 138 -27.95 18.42 -0.07
N GLU A 139 -26.64 18.62 0.10
CA GLU A 139 -25.95 19.89 -0.18
C GLU A 139 -25.58 20.11 -1.66
N LYS A 140 -25.84 19.15 -2.56
CA LYS A 140 -25.72 19.39 -4.00
C LYS A 140 -26.77 20.40 -4.44
N ASN A 141 -26.32 21.60 -4.80
CA ASN A 141 -27.10 22.70 -5.36
C ASN A 141 -27.95 22.29 -6.57
N GLY A 142 -29.22 21.92 -6.35
CA GLY A 142 -30.30 22.04 -7.32
C GLY A 142 -30.13 21.39 -8.69
N VAL A 143 -29.21 20.42 -8.84
CA VAL A 143 -29.16 19.54 -10.00
C VAL A 143 -29.87 18.26 -9.59
N ASP A 144 -31.08 18.07 -10.09
CA ASP A 144 -31.85 16.85 -9.89
C ASP A 144 -31.02 15.66 -10.40
N ASP A 145 -30.48 14.86 -9.47
CA ASP A 145 -29.78 13.63 -9.78
C ASP A 145 -30.82 12.65 -10.38
N GLU A 146 -30.89 12.54 -11.71
CA GLU A 146 -31.60 11.45 -12.44
C GLU A 146 -31.13 10.04 -12.01
N VAL A 147 -30.06 9.97 -11.21
CA VAL A 147 -29.44 8.76 -10.69
C VAL A 147 -30.36 7.99 -9.72
N ASP A 148 -31.43 8.60 -9.20
CA ASP A 148 -32.43 7.91 -8.38
C ASP A 148 -33.38 7.00 -9.20
N GLN A 149 -33.33 7.03 -10.53
CA GLN A 149 -34.06 6.09 -11.37
C GLN A 149 -33.51 4.66 -11.32
N LEU A 150 -32.28 4.45 -10.86
CA LEU A 150 -31.69 3.11 -10.70
C LEU A 150 -32.28 2.33 -9.53
N GLN A 151 -32.82 2.99 -8.49
CA GLN A 151 -33.50 2.31 -7.38
C GLN A 151 -34.89 1.77 -7.78
N ARG A 152 -35.49 2.25 -8.88
CA ARG A 152 -36.77 1.71 -9.39
C ARG A 152 -36.62 0.43 -10.21
N ILE A 153 -35.41 0.03 -10.60
CA ILE A 153 -35.16 -1.22 -11.34
C ILE A 153 -35.02 -2.41 -10.37
N HIS A 154 -35.71 -2.39 -9.23
CA HIS A 154 -35.79 -3.51 -8.30
C HIS A 154 -37.12 -4.28 -8.36
N THR A 155 -37.88 -4.10 -9.44
CA THR A 155 -39.05 -4.93 -9.72
C THR A 155 -39.09 -5.32 -11.19
N VAL A 156 -38.03 -6.00 -11.65
CA VAL A 156 -38.16 -6.85 -12.84
C VAL A 156 -38.48 -8.24 -12.32
N HIS A 157 -39.74 -8.65 -12.45
CA HIS A 157 -40.13 -10.04 -12.26
C HIS A 157 -39.36 -10.87 -13.28
N LEU A 158 -38.42 -11.68 -12.80
CA LEU A 158 -37.83 -12.75 -13.59
C LEU A 158 -38.87 -13.87 -13.64
N GLU A 159 -39.60 -13.98 -14.74
CA GLU A 159 -40.29 -15.22 -15.06
C GLU A 159 -39.23 -16.23 -15.52
N ASP A 160 -39.17 -17.36 -14.82
CA ASP A 160 -38.40 -18.54 -15.19
C ASP A 160 -38.99 -19.10 -16.48
N ASP A 161 -38.48 -18.68 -17.63
CA ASP A 161 -38.75 -19.37 -18.90
C ASP A 161 -37.45 -19.81 -19.58
N THR A 162 -37.34 -21.13 -19.64
CA THR A 162 -36.28 -21.94 -20.21
C THR A 162 -36.13 -21.73 -21.72
N LEU A 163 -35.19 -20.90 -22.18
CA LEU A 163 -34.73 -20.95 -23.58
C LEU A 163 -33.24 -20.56 -23.71
N CYS A 164 -32.40 -21.54 -24.00
CA CYS A 164 -31.00 -21.36 -24.38
C CYS A 164 -30.89 -20.62 -25.72
N PRO A 165 -30.08 -19.55 -25.86
CA PRO A 165 -29.83 -18.95 -27.16
C PRO A 165 -28.63 -19.61 -27.85
N THR A 166 -28.89 -20.20 -29.02
CA THR A 166 -27.87 -20.59 -30.01
C THR A 166 -27.25 -19.33 -30.63
N PRO A 167 -25.91 -19.23 -30.77
CA PRO A 167 -25.29 -18.05 -31.37
C PRO A 167 -25.46 -18.03 -32.89
N THR A 168 -26.08 -16.97 -33.41
CA THR A 168 -26.14 -16.63 -34.84
C THR A 168 -25.18 -15.48 -35.14
N LEU A 169 -24.02 -15.79 -35.70
CA LEU A 169 -23.22 -14.80 -36.43
C LEU A 169 -22.76 -15.40 -37.77
N PRO A 170 -22.96 -14.70 -38.90
CA PRO A 170 -22.40 -15.10 -40.19
C PRO A 170 -20.99 -14.52 -40.36
N ASP A 171 -20.13 -15.33 -41.01
CA ASP A 171 -18.78 -15.01 -41.46
C ASP A 171 -18.71 -13.70 -42.27
N SER A 172 -17.87 -12.74 -41.84
CA SER A 172 -16.83 -12.15 -42.69
C SER A 172 -15.95 -11.17 -41.92
N ALA A 173 -14.66 -11.26 -42.22
CA ALA A 173 -13.55 -10.67 -41.48
C ALA A 173 -13.20 -9.24 -41.92
N VAL A 174 -12.84 -8.37 -40.97
CA VAL A 174 -11.66 -7.49 -41.07
C VAL A 174 -11.07 -7.30 -39.66
N SER A 175 -9.78 -7.57 -39.56
CA SER A 175 -8.95 -7.61 -38.36
C SER A 175 -8.28 -6.25 -38.09
N THR A 176 -8.24 -5.82 -36.83
CA THR A 176 -7.07 -5.08 -36.28
C THR A 176 -6.76 -5.57 -34.86
N PRO A 177 -5.48 -5.64 -34.45
CA PRO A 177 -5.02 -6.61 -33.46
C PRO A 177 -4.78 -5.96 -32.11
N SER A 178 -5.65 -6.19 -31.14
CA SER A 178 -5.30 -6.10 -29.72
C SER A 178 -6.18 -7.05 -28.90
N CYS A 179 -6.19 -8.32 -29.31
CA CYS A 179 -6.75 -9.39 -28.50
C CYS A 179 -5.63 -9.97 -27.61
N ARG A 180 -5.43 -9.42 -26.41
CA ARG A 180 -4.90 -10.24 -25.30
C ARG A 180 -6.08 -10.61 -24.42
N GLY A 181 -6.61 -11.81 -24.66
CA GLY A 181 -7.57 -12.45 -23.77
C GLY A 181 -6.96 -12.70 -22.39
N ALA A 182 -7.84 -12.99 -21.42
CA ALA A 182 -7.46 -13.36 -20.07
C ALA A 182 -6.50 -14.57 -20.08
N ARG A 183 -5.41 -14.48 -19.30
CA ARG A 183 -4.41 -15.55 -19.17
C ARG A 183 -5.01 -16.74 -18.40
N PRO A 184 -4.88 -17.98 -18.88
CA PRO A 184 -5.06 -19.15 -18.03
C PRO A 184 -3.90 -19.22 -17.03
N GLU A 185 -4.20 -19.58 -15.78
CA GLU A 185 -3.19 -19.77 -14.75
C GLU A 185 -2.28 -20.97 -15.05
N GLY A 186 -0.98 -20.85 -14.71
CA GLY A 186 -0.10 -22.01 -14.54
C GLY A 186 0.87 -22.38 -15.68
N GLN A 187 1.15 -21.50 -16.65
CA GLN A 187 2.13 -21.80 -17.72
C GLN A 187 3.26 -20.77 -17.84
N ARG A 188 4.51 -21.22 -17.58
CA ARG A 188 5.72 -20.49 -17.98
C ARG A 188 5.79 -20.46 -19.52
N ASN A 189 5.84 -19.27 -20.10
CA ASN A 189 6.00 -19.11 -21.54
C ASN A 189 7.48 -19.31 -21.93
N ILE A 190 7.78 -20.50 -22.46
CA ILE A 190 9.13 -20.93 -22.86
C ILE A 190 9.54 -20.33 -24.22
N GLN A 191 8.62 -19.70 -24.96
CA GLN A 191 8.85 -19.20 -26.33
C GLN A 191 9.42 -17.77 -26.41
N GLN A 192 9.82 -17.18 -25.28
CA GLN A 192 10.65 -15.94 -25.25
C GLN A 192 12.06 -16.17 -24.67
N SER A 193 12.50 -17.42 -24.56
CA SER A 193 13.84 -17.76 -24.09
C SER A 193 14.79 -17.98 -25.26
N THR A 194 15.55 -16.94 -25.64
CA THR A 194 16.62 -17.03 -26.64
C THR A 194 17.93 -17.44 -25.97
N PHE A 195 18.23 -18.74 -25.89
CA PHE A 195 19.61 -19.23 -25.82
C PHE A 195 19.67 -20.63 -26.46
N SER A 196 20.42 -20.72 -27.56
CA SER A 196 20.73 -21.94 -28.28
C SER A 196 21.75 -22.79 -27.52
N ILE A 197 21.59 -24.12 -27.52
CA ILE A 197 22.66 -25.06 -27.90
C ILE A 197 22.10 -26.49 -28.05
N SER A 198 22.55 -27.10 -29.13
CA SER A 198 22.42 -28.47 -29.63
C SER A 198 22.87 -29.57 -28.65
N GLU A 199 22.19 -30.73 -28.68
CA GLU A 199 22.73 -32.08 -28.99
C GLU A 199 21.85 -33.22 -28.39
N ASP A 200 21.23 -33.97 -29.31
CA ASP A 200 20.95 -35.42 -29.42
C ASP A 200 20.33 -36.30 -28.31
N LEU A 201 19.18 -36.88 -28.71
CA LEU A 201 18.73 -38.30 -28.67
C LEU A 201 18.27 -38.96 -27.35
N ASP A 202 17.06 -39.54 -27.48
CA ASP A 202 16.24 -40.25 -26.48
C ASP A 202 16.94 -41.39 -25.73
N VAL A 203 16.66 -41.54 -24.43
CA VAL A 203 16.33 -42.84 -23.77
C VAL A 203 15.42 -42.63 -22.55
N GLU A 204 14.40 -43.48 -22.45
CA GLU A 204 13.32 -43.53 -21.46
C GLU A 204 13.73 -43.64 -19.97
N ARG A 205 12.82 -43.11 -19.12
CA ARG A 205 12.52 -43.46 -17.70
C ARG A 205 13.62 -43.26 -16.63
N LYS A 206 13.31 -42.37 -15.66
CA LYS A 206 13.06 -42.74 -14.25
C LYS A 206 12.52 -41.57 -13.41
N SER A 207 11.81 -41.97 -12.36
CA SER A 207 11.03 -41.22 -11.38
C SER A 207 11.86 -40.45 -10.33
N CYS A 208 11.18 -39.46 -9.73
CA CYS A 208 11.29 -38.94 -8.36
C CYS A 208 12.59 -38.28 -7.85
N ILE A 209 12.37 -37.05 -7.34
CA ILE A 209 13.11 -36.23 -6.37
C ILE A 209 14.50 -35.73 -6.81
N ARG A 210 14.56 -34.43 -7.15
CA ARG A 210 15.80 -33.68 -7.29
C ARG A 210 15.84 -32.57 -6.25
N VAL A 211 16.54 -32.80 -5.14
CA VAL A 211 16.95 -31.73 -4.22
C VAL A 211 17.97 -30.86 -4.97
N ARG A 212 17.67 -29.57 -5.15
CA ARG A 212 18.64 -28.60 -5.70
C ARG A 212 19.30 -27.86 -4.54
N ASN A 213 20.54 -28.19 -4.23
CA ASN A 213 21.44 -27.21 -3.64
C ASN A 213 21.82 -26.18 -4.71
N PRO A 214 21.92 -24.87 -4.37
CA PRO A 214 22.34 -23.85 -5.32
C PRO A 214 23.81 -24.05 -5.73
N PRO A 215 24.18 -23.70 -6.98
CA PRO A 215 25.53 -23.88 -7.51
C PRO A 215 26.46 -22.80 -6.93
N GLY A 216 27.19 -23.16 -5.88
CA GLY A 216 28.23 -22.31 -5.30
C GLY A 216 28.49 -22.58 -3.82
N GLY A 217 29.35 -23.57 -3.52
CA GLY A 217 30.00 -23.68 -2.22
C GLY A 217 29.70 -24.98 -1.46
N LYS A 218 30.73 -25.80 -1.31
CA LYS A 218 30.81 -26.84 -0.27
C LYS A 218 31.04 -26.13 1.07
N SER A 219 30.22 -26.37 2.10
CA SER A 219 30.63 -26.13 3.48
C SER A 219 31.22 -27.42 4.04
N SER A 220 32.55 -27.46 4.15
CA SER A 220 33.22 -28.42 5.02
C SER A 220 33.16 -27.87 6.45
N GLY A 221 32.38 -28.56 7.29
CA GLY A 221 32.62 -28.87 8.70
C GLY A 221 33.11 -27.79 9.69
N PHE A 222 32.37 -27.72 10.81
CA PHE A 222 32.89 -27.66 12.19
C PHE A 222 34.07 -26.71 12.47
N TRP A 223 33.78 -25.58 13.13
CA TRP A 223 34.05 -25.33 14.56
C TRP A 223 33.03 -24.33 15.08
#